data_AF-Q0YQV5-F1
#
_entry.id   AF-Q0YQV5-F1
#
_cell.length_a   1.000
_cell.length_b   1.000
_cell.length_c   1.000
_cell.angle_alpha   90.00
_cell.angle_beta   90.00
_cell.angle_gamma   90.00
#
_symmetry.space_group_name_H-M   'P 1'
#
loop_
_entity.id
_entity.type
_entity.pdbx_description
1 polymer ?
#
loop_
_entity_poly.entity_id
_entity_poly.type
_entity_poly.pdbx_seq_one_letter_code
_entity_poly.pdbx_strand_id
1 'polypeptide(L)'
;MPTPFTSSATTTFSLSGLTTLDALLSTELQKWSAGSNSSVSLSYSFPWTTNSTPVWQAEYSDMLEQEASEHFGLTAAQIAEVNHALQTWADVALLNFTEVADDPDSVGDFRLAFSSAVDGYWGWCYFPDSTWASAGDVWINPLFATGSSWTSGSFNYYSLIHETGHGLGLKHPGNYSEGSSSTEIYFPASLDYRNYSVMSYNDFQTWFFDTSLQEYIAVVPETPMVYDIEAIQYLYGTNNNYRTGNTTYTFDPATPFYKSIWDSGGTDTIDISNFSTDCTIDLTPGSYSTLHYINTGTRSDLYDGSNNLGIAFGVTLEMVNGGSGNDTIKGNRAGNSLYGGSGNDTVTGGAGDDILNGGDGTDKAVYSGNFSDYSISYDGATDTYTITDKSADRDGSDRVSGFEQFQFADAVKADILVPTVTQFSPADGAVNAGNWDDIVITFSEVIQKGSGTVAIHLGSATGSLLEPAYDVSTSTNLTISESRLTIKPDLSFAFSTHYFVTFDTGSITDREGNSPDGLQSYDFTTADPYIDNSGGSGAGPVLAGVGSIAILAWVIL
;
A
#
# COMPACT_ATOMS: atom_id res chain seq x y z
N MET A 1 -21.43 12.16 33.49
CA MET A 1 -21.87 10.77 33.39
C MET A 1 -23.37 10.80 33.39
N PRO A 2 -23.98 10.29 32.33
CA PRO A 2 -25.43 10.25 32.20
C PRO A 2 -26.03 9.29 33.23
N THR A 3 -27.34 9.41 33.40
CA THR A 3 -28.17 8.55 34.24
C THR A 3 -29.35 8.11 33.40
N PRO A 4 -30.16 7.13 33.82
CA PRO A 4 -31.39 6.76 33.11
C PRO A 4 -32.35 7.94 32.79
N PHE A 5 -32.15 9.10 33.42
CA PHE A 5 -33.00 10.29 33.31
C PHE A 5 -32.26 11.55 32.80
N THR A 6 -30.98 11.46 32.46
CA THR A 6 -30.18 12.63 32.07
C THR A 6 -29.14 12.27 31.02
N SER A 7 -28.98 13.13 30.02
CA SER A 7 -27.90 13.04 29.03
C SER A 7 -26.69 13.90 29.42
N SER A 8 -25.53 13.65 28.79
CA SER A 8 -24.36 14.50 28.90
C SER A 8 -24.54 15.85 28.21
N ALA A 9 -23.68 16.79 28.57
CA ALA A 9 -23.76 18.15 28.05
C ALA A 9 -23.41 18.21 26.55
N THR A 10 -24.17 18.99 25.80
CA THR A 10 -23.94 19.27 24.38
C THR A 10 -23.64 20.75 24.14
N THR A 11 -23.06 21.05 22.99
CA THR A 11 -22.80 22.42 22.52
C THR A 11 -23.17 22.55 21.04
N THR A 12 -23.55 23.75 20.63
CA THR A 12 -23.73 24.08 19.22
C THR A 12 -22.38 24.23 18.52
N PHE A 13 -22.37 24.08 17.20
CA PHE A 13 -21.22 24.36 16.34
C PHE A 13 -21.65 25.18 15.11
N SER A 14 -20.69 25.65 14.32
CA SER A 14 -20.94 26.33 13.05
C SER A 14 -20.43 25.48 11.91
N LEU A 15 -21.04 25.63 10.74
CA LEU A 15 -20.54 25.00 9.51
C LEU A 15 -19.15 25.52 9.15
N SER A 16 -18.36 24.66 8.51
CA SER A 16 -16.98 24.92 8.10
C SER A 16 -16.88 25.86 6.90
N GLY A 17 -17.91 25.88 6.04
CA GLY A 17 -17.90 26.54 4.74
C GLY A 17 -17.37 25.66 3.60
N LEU A 18 -16.98 24.41 3.88
CA LEU A 18 -16.58 23.41 2.88
C LEU A 18 -17.76 22.48 2.59
N THR A 19 -18.18 22.41 1.33
CA THR A 19 -19.36 21.61 0.93
C THR A 19 -19.23 20.13 1.29
N THR A 20 -18.04 19.55 1.18
CA THR A 20 -17.81 18.12 1.47
C THR A 20 -17.94 17.83 2.97
N LEU A 21 -17.37 18.68 3.81
CA LEU A 21 -17.46 18.55 5.26
C LEU A 21 -18.89 18.87 5.75
N ASP A 22 -19.45 19.98 5.29
CA ASP A 22 -20.78 20.45 5.71
C ASP A 22 -21.92 19.55 5.19
N ALA A 23 -21.66 18.67 4.23
CA ALA A 23 -22.62 17.66 3.80
C ALA A 23 -22.95 16.64 4.91
N LEU A 24 -22.00 16.40 5.82
CA LEU A 24 -22.14 15.48 6.95
C LEU A 24 -22.57 16.17 8.24
N LEU A 25 -22.76 17.50 8.22
CA LEU A 25 -23.10 18.30 9.39
C LEU A 25 -24.42 19.05 9.21
N SER A 26 -25.12 19.32 10.32
CA SER A 26 -26.28 20.20 10.32
C SER A 26 -26.28 21.10 11.54
N THR A 27 -26.58 22.39 11.33
CA THR A 27 -26.70 23.37 12.42
C THR A 27 -27.96 23.18 13.26
N GLU A 28 -28.88 22.32 12.81
CA GLU A 28 -30.02 21.88 13.62
C GLU A 28 -29.61 20.85 14.68
N LEU A 29 -28.43 20.25 14.53
CA LEU A 29 -27.84 19.28 15.45
C LEU A 29 -26.86 19.94 16.44
N GLN A 30 -26.56 19.20 17.50
CA GLN A 30 -25.55 19.55 18.48
C GLN A 30 -24.41 18.54 18.45
N LYS A 31 -23.31 18.88 19.13
CA LYS A 31 -22.20 17.95 19.39
C LYS A 31 -22.00 17.78 20.88
N TRP A 32 -21.38 16.67 21.29
CA TRP A 32 -21.00 16.47 22.69
C TRP A 32 -20.00 17.53 23.17
N SER A 33 -20.14 17.98 24.41
CA SER A 33 -19.26 18.99 24.99
C SER A 33 -17.92 18.38 25.37
N ALA A 34 -16.83 19.03 24.94
CA ALA A 34 -15.50 18.67 25.39
C ALA A 34 -15.29 18.97 26.88
N GLY A 35 -14.51 18.13 27.54
CA GLY A 35 -14.01 18.35 28.89
C GLY A 35 -12.91 19.41 28.93
N SER A 36 -12.34 19.63 30.12
CA SER A 36 -11.32 20.67 30.36
C SER A 36 -10.01 20.50 29.57
N ASN A 37 -9.75 19.33 29.01
CA ASN A 37 -8.58 19.01 28.18
C ASN A 37 -8.88 19.10 26.67
N SER A 38 -10.03 19.64 26.27
CA SER A 38 -10.52 19.67 24.88
C SER A 38 -10.87 18.31 24.26
N SER A 39 -10.75 17.20 25.01
CA SER A 39 -11.23 15.88 24.60
C SER A 39 -12.66 15.66 25.09
N VAL A 40 -13.47 14.95 24.31
CA VAL A 40 -14.79 14.49 24.73
C VAL A 40 -14.66 13.11 25.36
N SER A 41 -15.09 12.97 26.61
CA SER A 41 -15.19 11.67 27.26
C SER A 41 -16.64 11.22 27.25
N LEU A 42 -16.89 10.12 26.55
CA LEU A 42 -18.20 9.50 26.40
C LEU A 42 -18.16 8.12 27.03
N SER A 43 -19.27 7.72 27.62
CA SER A 43 -19.47 6.40 28.19
C SER A 43 -20.42 5.58 27.34
N TYR A 44 -20.39 4.27 27.46
CA TYR A 44 -21.33 3.39 26.79
C TYR A 44 -21.72 2.22 27.70
N SER A 45 -22.91 1.68 27.51
CA SER A 45 -23.43 0.58 28.32
C SER A 45 -24.35 -0.34 27.51
N PHE A 46 -24.60 -1.53 28.05
CA PHE A 46 -25.37 -2.58 27.36
C PHE A 46 -26.54 -3.06 28.22
N PRO A 47 -27.76 -2.53 28.02
CA PRO A 47 -28.95 -3.01 28.69
C PRO A 47 -29.16 -4.52 28.54
N TRP A 48 -29.71 -5.16 29.57
CA TRP A 48 -30.07 -6.59 29.60
C TRP A 48 -28.92 -7.59 29.42
N THR A 49 -27.67 -7.16 29.52
CA THR A 49 -26.50 -8.07 29.48
C THR A 49 -26.10 -8.61 30.85
N THR A 50 -26.57 -7.97 31.91
CA THR A 50 -26.35 -8.36 33.31
C THR A 50 -27.66 -8.70 34.01
N ASN A 51 -27.60 -9.15 35.26
CA ASN A 51 -28.80 -9.41 36.08
C ASN A 51 -29.46 -8.12 36.62
N SER A 52 -28.91 -6.95 36.34
CA SER A 52 -29.51 -5.67 36.70
C SER A 52 -30.71 -5.39 35.78
N THR A 53 -31.77 -4.77 36.32
CA THR A 53 -32.92 -4.34 35.53
C THR A 53 -32.63 -2.95 34.96
N PRO A 54 -32.57 -2.76 33.63
CA PRO A 54 -32.38 -1.45 33.04
C PRO A 54 -33.50 -0.50 33.43
N VAL A 55 -33.15 0.77 33.67
CA VAL A 55 -34.08 1.85 33.98
C VAL A 55 -34.11 2.83 32.80
N TRP A 56 -35.27 3.46 32.60
CA TRP A 56 -35.55 4.36 31.49
C TRP A 56 -36.37 5.54 32.00
N GLN A 57 -36.13 6.74 31.47
CA GLN A 57 -37.05 7.86 31.69
C GLN A 57 -38.44 7.56 31.12
N ALA A 58 -39.48 8.18 31.69
CA ALA A 58 -40.80 8.15 31.10
C ALA A 58 -40.79 8.89 29.76
N GLU A 59 -41.58 8.41 28.78
CA GLU A 59 -41.57 8.96 27.42
C GLU A 59 -40.14 8.95 26.84
N TYR A 60 -39.50 7.78 26.90
CA TYR A 60 -38.07 7.61 26.60
C TYR A 60 -37.65 8.21 25.26
N SER A 61 -38.46 7.92 24.24
CA SER A 61 -38.28 8.27 22.84
C SER A 61 -39.63 8.16 22.12
N ASP A 62 -39.68 8.59 20.85
CA ASP A 62 -40.89 8.47 20.03
C ASP A 62 -41.26 7.02 19.68
N MET A 63 -40.25 6.13 19.56
CA MET A 63 -40.47 4.72 19.20
C MET A 63 -40.63 3.78 20.41
N LEU A 64 -40.29 4.25 21.62
CA LEU A 64 -40.31 3.46 22.86
C LEU A 64 -39.65 2.09 22.70
N GLU A 65 -38.42 2.06 22.17
CA GLU A 65 -37.70 0.85 21.80
C GLU A 65 -37.49 -0.11 22.99
N GLN A 66 -37.39 0.44 24.19
CA GLN A 66 -37.28 -0.30 25.45
C GLN A 66 -38.56 -1.07 25.84
N GLU A 67 -39.69 -0.76 25.21
CA GLU A 67 -41.00 -1.38 25.45
C GLU A 67 -41.47 -2.25 24.27
N ALA A 68 -40.61 -2.44 23.26
CA ALA A 68 -40.93 -3.24 22.09
C ALA A 68 -41.28 -4.70 22.45
N SER A 69 -42.01 -5.39 21.57
CA SER A 69 -42.39 -6.80 21.81
C SER A 69 -41.19 -7.73 21.92
N GLU A 70 -40.09 -7.42 21.22
CA GLU A 70 -38.81 -8.10 21.37
C GLU A 70 -37.72 -7.05 21.66
N HIS A 71 -37.06 -7.16 22.80
CA HIS A 71 -35.88 -6.37 23.15
C HIS A 71 -34.92 -7.20 24.01
N PHE A 72 -33.62 -7.13 23.73
CA PHE A 72 -32.62 -7.92 24.47
C PHE A 72 -31.20 -7.38 24.29
N GLY A 73 -30.29 -7.80 25.16
CA GLY A 73 -28.90 -7.35 25.17
C GLY A 73 -28.02 -8.05 24.13
N LEU A 74 -26.90 -7.40 23.81
CA LEU A 74 -25.87 -7.96 22.93
C LEU A 74 -25.13 -9.13 23.60
N THR A 75 -24.61 -10.03 22.79
CA THR A 75 -23.68 -11.07 23.24
C THR A 75 -22.29 -10.50 23.48
N ALA A 76 -21.45 -11.20 24.26
CA ALA A 76 -20.07 -10.76 24.53
C ALA A 76 -19.23 -10.55 23.24
N ALA A 77 -19.46 -11.36 22.20
CA ALA A 77 -18.79 -11.21 20.91
C ALA A 77 -19.23 -9.93 20.19
N GLN A 78 -20.53 -9.62 20.20
CA GLN A 78 -21.05 -8.39 19.59
C GLN A 78 -20.59 -7.14 20.35
N ILE A 79 -20.53 -7.20 21.68
CA ILE A 79 -19.99 -6.13 22.53
C ILE A 79 -18.52 -5.84 22.17
N ALA A 80 -17.71 -6.87 21.94
CA ALA A 80 -16.32 -6.68 21.52
C ALA A 80 -16.22 -5.89 20.20
N GLU A 81 -17.12 -6.14 19.25
CA GLU A 81 -17.13 -5.43 17.97
C GLU A 81 -17.72 -4.01 18.08
N VAL A 82 -18.65 -3.76 19.00
CA VAL A 82 -19.06 -2.39 19.38
C VAL A 82 -17.86 -1.61 19.92
N ASN A 83 -17.05 -2.23 20.79
CA ASN A 83 -15.85 -1.59 21.33
C ASN A 83 -14.87 -1.24 20.22
N HIS A 84 -14.66 -2.14 19.25
CA HIS A 84 -13.82 -1.85 18.08
C HIS A 84 -14.38 -0.71 17.23
N ALA A 85 -15.69 -0.70 16.93
CA ALA A 85 -16.32 0.37 16.15
C ALA A 85 -16.16 1.74 16.83
N LEU A 86 -16.43 1.85 18.13
CA LEU A 86 -16.18 3.07 18.90
C LEU A 86 -14.69 3.46 18.91
N GLN A 87 -13.79 2.48 19.00
CA GLN A 87 -12.35 2.71 18.93
C GLN A 87 -11.94 3.30 17.58
N THR A 88 -12.55 2.91 16.45
CA THR A 88 -12.23 3.50 15.14
C THR A 88 -12.50 5.02 15.09
N TRP A 89 -13.53 5.50 15.79
CA TRP A 89 -13.78 6.94 15.93
C TRP A 89 -12.78 7.63 16.86
N ALA A 90 -12.40 6.97 17.96
CA ALA A 90 -11.39 7.49 18.89
C ALA A 90 -9.97 7.47 18.32
N ASP A 91 -9.67 6.58 17.38
CA ASP A 91 -8.40 6.53 16.66
C ASP A 91 -8.18 7.82 15.87
N VAL A 92 -9.24 8.41 15.30
CA VAL A 92 -9.15 9.56 14.39
C VAL A 92 -9.45 10.92 15.02
N ALA A 93 -10.17 10.97 16.14
CA ALA A 93 -10.56 12.22 16.81
C ALA A 93 -10.33 12.18 18.32
N LEU A 94 -10.36 13.34 19.01
CA LEU A 94 -10.13 13.45 20.46
C LEU A 94 -11.33 12.95 21.31
N LEU A 95 -11.75 11.73 21.04
CA LEU A 95 -12.82 11.02 21.73
C LEU A 95 -12.21 9.96 22.66
N ASN A 96 -12.81 9.78 23.82
CA ASN A 96 -12.47 8.70 24.74
C ASN A 96 -13.76 7.99 25.16
N PHE A 97 -13.86 6.71 24.85
CA PHE A 97 -15.00 5.87 25.21
C PHE A 97 -14.70 5.05 26.46
N THR A 98 -15.67 4.90 27.35
CA THR A 98 -15.52 4.09 28.56
C THR A 98 -16.78 3.29 28.84
N GLU A 99 -16.66 1.96 28.88
CA GLU A 99 -17.77 1.10 29.27
C GLU A 99 -18.15 1.36 30.74
N VAL A 100 -19.45 1.51 30.99
CA VAL A 100 -20.02 1.63 32.34
C VAL A 100 -21.15 0.63 32.53
N ALA A 101 -21.57 0.43 33.78
CA ALA A 101 -22.72 -0.40 34.07
C ALA A 101 -24.00 0.22 33.49
N ASP A 102 -24.94 -0.65 33.10
CA ASP A 102 -26.32 -0.27 32.78
C ASP A 102 -27.23 -0.69 33.94
N ASP A 103 -27.53 0.25 34.83
CA ASP A 103 -28.26 0.03 36.07
C ASP A 103 -29.06 1.29 36.51
N PRO A 104 -29.80 1.25 37.64
CA PRO A 104 -30.61 2.39 38.07
C PRO A 104 -29.84 3.68 38.37
N ASP A 105 -28.53 3.61 38.63
CA ASP A 105 -27.69 4.74 39.05
C ASP A 105 -26.76 5.22 37.92
N SER A 106 -26.45 4.35 36.95
CA SER A 106 -25.50 4.61 35.87
C SER A 106 -25.96 4.01 34.54
N VAL A 107 -25.78 4.77 33.46
CA VAL A 107 -25.88 4.30 32.06
C VAL A 107 -24.77 4.96 31.25
N GLY A 108 -24.57 4.50 30.02
CA GLY A 108 -23.69 5.13 29.04
C GLY A 108 -24.32 6.33 28.34
N ASP A 109 -23.49 7.16 27.71
CA ASP A 109 -23.91 8.16 26.71
C ASP A 109 -24.38 7.48 25.42
N PHE A 110 -23.95 6.24 25.21
CA PHE A 110 -24.49 5.33 24.21
C PHE A 110 -25.00 4.08 24.92
N ARG A 111 -26.28 3.79 24.82
CA ARG A 111 -26.82 2.46 25.18
C ARG A 111 -27.08 1.69 23.90
N LEU A 112 -26.56 0.46 23.83
CA LEU A 112 -26.71 -0.38 22.66
C LEU A 112 -27.48 -1.65 23.01
N ALA A 113 -28.59 -1.88 22.31
CA ALA A 113 -29.41 -3.07 22.50
C ALA A 113 -30.24 -3.42 21.26
N PHE A 114 -30.77 -4.65 21.22
CA PHE A 114 -31.72 -5.05 20.19
C PHE A 114 -33.13 -4.62 20.55
N SER A 115 -33.90 -4.14 19.57
CA SER A 115 -35.32 -3.82 19.72
C SER A 115 -36.10 -3.99 18.41
N SER A 116 -37.25 -4.65 18.46
CA SER A 116 -38.14 -4.78 17.30
C SER A 116 -38.88 -3.49 16.94
N ALA A 117 -38.66 -2.38 17.67
CA ALA A 117 -39.23 -1.08 17.33
C ALA A 117 -38.59 -0.47 16.07
N VAL A 118 -37.34 -0.81 15.77
CA VAL A 118 -36.61 -0.37 14.56
C VAL A 118 -36.86 -1.28 13.35
N ASP A 119 -38.05 -1.89 13.27
CA ASP A 119 -38.41 -2.77 12.15
C ASP A 119 -38.36 -2.02 10.81
N GLY A 120 -37.88 -2.70 9.77
CA GLY A 120 -37.64 -2.10 8.44
C GLY A 120 -36.26 -1.43 8.27
N TYR A 121 -35.48 -1.26 9.33
CA TYR A 121 -34.11 -0.75 9.29
C TYR A 121 -33.11 -1.75 9.89
N TRP A 122 -31.81 -1.53 9.66
CA TRP A 122 -30.77 -2.28 10.39
C TRP A 122 -30.71 -1.84 11.85
N GLY A 123 -30.70 -0.53 12.06
CA GLY A 123 -30.74 0.09 13.36
C GLY A 123 -31.20 1.54 13.27
N TRP A 124 -31.18 2.19 14.42
CA TRP A 124 -31.46 3.62 14.57
C TRP A 124 -30.58 4.17 15.68
N CYS A 125 -30.06 5.38 15.47
CA CYS A 125 -29.34 6.10 16.50
C CYS A 125 -29.88 7.52 16.69
N TYR A 126 -29.98 7.93 17.94
CA TYR A 126 -30.32 9.31 18.29
C TYR A 126 -29.07 10.20 18.27
N PHE A 127 -29.19 11.38 17.67
CA PHE A 127 -28.15 12.40 17.68
C PHE A 127 -27.79 12.90 19.09
N PRO A 128 -26.63 13.56 19.25
CA PRO A 128 -26.29 14.25 20.50
C PRO A 128 -27.37 15.25 20.90
N ASP A 129 -27.90 15.09 22.10
CA ASP A 129 -28.88 15.98 22.71
C ASP A 129 -28.69 15.98 24.23
N SER A 130 -28.97 17.10 24.90
CA SER A 130 -28.82 17.24 26.35
C SER A 130 -30.15 17.23 27.12
N THR A 131 -31.27 17.08 26.40
CA THR A 131 -32.63 17.09 26.95
C THR A 131 -33.13 15.67 27.22
N TRP A 132 -32.90 14.75 26.29
CA TRP A 132 -33.44 13.40 26.32
C TRP A 132 -32.37 12.38 26.70
N ALA A 133 -32.69 11.48 27.64
CA ALA A 133 -31.79 10.41 28.03
C ALA A 133 -31.52 9.38 26.93
N SER A 134 -32.30 9.38 25.85
CA SER A 134 -32.09 8.52 24.66
C SER A 134 -31.00 9.02 23.72
N ALA A 135 -30.46 10.22 23.92
CA ALA A 135 -29.43 10.79 23.07
C ALA A 135 -28.20 9.86 22.96
N GLY A 136 -27.74 9.59 21.75
CA GLY A 136 -26.61 8.69 21.49
C GLY A 136 -26.95 7.19 21.50
N ASP A 137 -28.14 6.78 21.96
CA ASP A 137 -28.50 5.37 21.98
C ASP A 137 -28.59 4.76 20.59
N VAL A 138 -28.19 3.51 20.47
CA VAL A 138 -28.24 2.71 19.24
C VAL A 138 -29.16 1.51 19.45
N TRP A 139 -30.25 1.48 18.71
CA TRP A 139 -31.21 0.37 18.69
C TRP A 139 -31.02 -0.46 17.44
N ILE A 140 -30.80 -1.76 17.60
CA ILE A 140 -30.47 -2.66 16.50
C ILE A 140 -31.64 -3.61 16.26
N ASN A 141 -31.97 -3.86 15.00
CA ASN A 141 -33.05 -4.77 14.67
C ASN A 141 -32.67 -6.23 15.04
N PRO A 142 -33.50 -6.95 15.83
CA PRO A 142 -33.27 -8.34 16.23
C PRO A 142 -32.98 -9.32 15.08
N LEU A 143 -33.43 -9.03 13.86
CA LEU A 143 -33.16 -9.85 12.67
C LEU A 143 -31.66 -10.00 12.38
N PHE A 144 -30.83 -9.04 12.78
CA PHE A 144 -29.38 -9.06 12.56
C PHE A 144 -28.60 -9.63 13.75
N ALA A 145 -29.29 -10.04 14.83
CA ALA A 145 -28.66 -10.58 16.02
C ALA A 145 -27.97 -11.93 15.77
N THR A 146 -28.43 -12.71 14.78
CA THR A 146 -27.87 -14.03 14.44
C THR A 146 -27.80 -14.23 12.93
N GLY A 147 -26.90 -15.10 12.46
CA GLY A 147 -26.81 -15.48 11.05
C GLY A 147 -26.00 -14.54 10.15
N SER A 148 -25.55 -13.39 10.66
CA SER A 148 -24.63 -12.47 9.97
C SER A 148 -23.38 -12.23 10.82
N SER A 149 -22.23 -12.03 10.17
CA SER A 149 -20.98 -11.69 10.88
C SER A 149 -21.07 -10.28 11.48
N TRP A 150 -20.32 -10.05 12.56
CA TRP A 150 -20.16 -8.77 13.24
C TRP A 150 -18.72 -8.27 13.23
N THR A 151 -17.80 -9.03 12.66
CA THR A 151 -16.38 -8.67 12.58
C THR A 151 -16.14 -7.59 11.53
N SER A 152 -14.98 -6.93 11.56
CA SER A 152 -14.54 -6.02 10.49
C SER A 152 -14.78 -6.59 9.10
N GLY A 153 -15.25 -5.74 8.18
CA GLY A 153 -15.60 -6.10 6.80
C GLY A 153 -17.01 -6.67 6.63
N SER A 154 -17.74 -6.93 7.73
CA SER A 154 -19.14 -7.37 7.65
C SER A 154 -20.12 -6.19 7.62
N PHE A 155 -21.31 -6.44 7.08
CA PHE A 155 -22.39 -5.44 7.05
C PHE A 155 -22.80 -4.97 8.46
N ASN A 156 -22.88 -5.87 9.44
CA ASN A 156 -23.24 -5.46 10.81
C ASN A 156 -22.15 -4.58 11.45
N TYR A 157 -20.87 -4.85 11.17
CA TYR A 157 -19.78 -4.02 11.67
C TYR A 157 -19.79 -2.63 11.03
N TYR A 158 -19.94 -2.57 9.71
CA TYR A 158 -20.14 -1.32 8.98
C TYR A 158 -21.28 -0.50 9.58
N SER A 159 -22.43 -1.13 9.83
CA SER A 159 -23.60 -0.44 10.36
C SER A 159 -23.39 0.04 11.79
N LEU A 160 -22.58 -0.64 12.61
CA LEU A 160 -22.18 -0.11 13.91
C LEU A 160 -21.39 1.20 13.77
N ILE A 161 -20.44 1.29 12.84
CA ILE A 161 -19.69 2.52 12.58
C ILE A 161 -20.67 3.63 12.12
N HIS A 162 -21.60 3.30 11.24
CA HIS A 162 -22.64 4.22 10.76
C HIS A 162 -23.50 4.78 11.89
N GLU A 163 -24.15 3.91 12.67
CA GLU A 163 -25.04 4.35 13.75
C GLU A 163 -24.29 5.12 14.84
N THR A 164 -23.08 4.67 15.21
CA THR A 164 -22.25 5.43 16.17
C THR A 164 -21.80 6.78 15.59
N GLY A 165 -21.65 6.91 14.27
CA GLY A 165 -21.45 8.19 13.58
C GLY A 165 -22.62 9.17 13.79
N HIS A 166 -23.86 8.70 13.72
CA HIS A 166 -25.04 9.50 14.09
C HIS A 166 -25.01 9.93 15.55
N GLY A 167 -24.74 9.01 16.48
CA GLY A 167 -24.61 9.32 17.90
C GLY A 167 -23.45 10.26 18.23
N LEU A 168 -22.51 10.44 17.29
CA LEU A 168 -21.45 11.44 17.35
C LEU A 168 -21.79 12.75 16.62
N GLY A 169 -22.93 12.83 15.93
CA GLY A 169 -23.45 14.06 15.33
C GLY A 169 -23.31 14.16 13.81
N LEU A 170 -22.91 13.08 13.12
CA LEU A 170 -22.82 13.07 11.66
C LEU A 170 -24.19 12.73 11.05
N LYS A 171 -24.66 13.50 10.08
CA LYS A 171 -25.88 13.19 9.31
C LYS A 171 -25.57 12.45 8.02
N HIS A 172 -26.60 11.92 7.37
CA HIS A 172 -26.50 11.43 6.01
C HIS A 172 -26.07 12.54 5.03
N PRO A 173 -25.17 12.25 4.08
CA PRO A 173 -24.66 13.23 3.14
C PRO A 173 -25.55 13.46 1.92
N GLY A 174 -26.57 12.64 1.71
CA GLY A 174 -27.51 12.76 0.60
C GLY A 174 -28.91 13.19 1.06
N ASN A 175 -29.71 13.66 0.09
CA ASN A 175 -31.10 14.07 0.33
C ASN A 175 -32.06 12.87 0.24
N TYR A 176 -31.89 11.93 1.15
CA TYR A 176 -32.75 10.78 1.38
C TYR A 176 -32.92 10.61 2.89
N SER A 177 -34.00 9.95 3.33
CA SER A 177 -34.39 9.72 4.75
C SER A 177 -35.14 10.87 5.47
N GLU A 178 -35.55 10.57 6.72
CA GLU A 178 -36.17 11.53 7.65
C GLU A 178 -35.12 12.58 8.07
N GLY A 179 -35.41 13.86 7.85
CA GLY A 179 -34.42 14.96 7.93
C GLY A 179 -34.01 15.54 6.57
N SER A 180 -34.50 14.97 5.46
CA SER A 180 -34.38 15.57 4.13
C SER A 180 -34.92 17.02 4.12
N SER A 181 -34.06 17.95 3.72
CA SER A 181 -34.37 19.37 3.69
C SER A 181 -33.81 20.00 2.43
N SER A 182 -34.63 20.78 1.72
CA SER A 182 -34.16 21.50 0.53
C SER A 182 -33.15 22.62 0.83
N THR A 183 -32.90 22.91 2.11
CA THR A 183 -32.00 23.99 2.55
C THR A 183 -30.68 23.50 3.13
N GLU A 184 -30.52 22.20 3.33
CA GLU A 184 -29.27 21.62 3.81
C GLU A 184 -28.23 21.45 2.70
N ILE A 185 -26.98 21.27 3.12
CA ILE A 185 -25.85 20.96 2.25
C ILE A 185 -25.73 19.44 2.14
N TYR A 186 -25.49 18.96 0.93
CA TYR A 186 -25.33 17.54 0.60
C TYR A 186 -24.13 17.35 -0.32
N PHE A 187 -23.64 16.12 -0.38
CA PHE A 187 -22.58 15.75 -1.31
C PHE A 187 -23.03 15.95 -2.76
N PRO A 188 -22.08 16.28 -3.67
CA PRO A 188 -22.31 16.04 -5.08
C PRO A 188 -22.52 14.54 -5.33
N ALA A 189 -23.33 14.20 -6.33
CA ALA A 189 -23.68 12.80 -6.62
C ALA A 189 -22.47 11.88 -6.86
N SER A 190 -21.31 12.42 -7.24
CA SER A 190 -20.08 11.65 -7.43
C SER A 190 -19.38 11.23 -6.12
N LEU A 191 -19.75 11.83 -4.99
CA LEU A 191 -19.16 11.56 -3.66
C LEU A 191 -20.14 10.91 -2.69
N ASP A 192 -21.43 10.90 -3.01
CA ASP A 192 -22.45 10.28 -2.17
C ASP A 192 -22.48 8.76 -2.37
N TYR A 193 -21.43 8.09 -1.85
CA TYR A 193 -21.27 6.64 -1.83
C TYR A 193 -20.56 6.17 -0.55
N ARG A 194 -20.81 4.94 -0.13
CA ARG A 194 -20.23 4.35 1.10
C ARG A 194 -18.71 4.35 1.15
N ASN A 195 -18.03 4.27 0.00
CA ASN A 195 -16.57 4.32 -0.04
C ASN A 195 -16.00 5.74 0.24
N TYR A 196 -16.84 6.77 0.21
CA TYR A 196 -16.45 8.15 0.58
C TYR A 196 -16.92 8.54 1.99
N SER A 197 -18.05 8.01 2.43
CA SER A 197 -18.57 8.20 3.78
C SER A 197 -19.41 7.00 4.19
N VAL A 198 -19.15 6.45 5.37
CA VAL A 198 -20.00 5.41 5.98
C VAL A 198 -21.42 5.90 6.21
N MET A 199 -21.66 7.22 6.21
CA MET A 199 -23.00 7.80 6.35
C MET A 199 -23.80 7.77 5.05
N SER A 200 -23.22 7.40 3.91
CA SER A 200 -23.97 7.30 2.65
C SER A 200 -24.84 6.04 2.59
N TYR A 201 -25.99 6.13 1.91
CA TYR A 201 -26.83 4.97 1.60
C TYR A 201 -26.55 4.38 0.22
N ASN A 202 -25.85 5.11 -0.65
CA ASN A 202 -25.58 4.63 -1.99
C ASN A 202 -24.34 3.76 -2.02
N ASP A 203 -24.43 2.70 -2.80
CA ASP A 203 -23.33 1.77 -3.02
C ASP A 203 -22.59 2.11 -4.32
N PHE A 204 -21.26 1.99 -4.27
CA PHE A 204 -20.40 2.00 -5.44
C PHE A 204 -19.73 0.63 -5.54
N GLN A 205 -19.94 -0.09 -6.64
CA GLN A 205 -19.31 -1.38 -6.95
C GLN A 205 -19.13 -2.31 -5.73
N THR A 206 -20.24 -2.79 -5.13
CA THR A 206 -20.20 -3.49 -3.84
C THR A 206 -20.01 -4.99 -3.91
N TRP A 207 -20.20 -5.65 -5.06
CA TRP A 207 -20.29 -7.10 -5.08
C TRP A 207 -19.00 -7.78 -5.56
N PHE A 208 -18.41 -8.59 -4.70
CA PHE A 208 -17.26 -9.43 -5.01
C PHE A 208 -17.66 -10.90 -5.10
N PHE A 209 -17.23 -11.60 -6.15
CA PHE A 209 -17.46 -13.05 -6.24
C PHE A 209 -16.34 -13.81 -5.54
N ASP A 210 -16.63 -14.32 -4.35
CA ASP A 210 -15.71 -15.17 -3.61
C ASP A 210 -15.72 -16.58 -4.23
N THR A 211 -14.63 -16.92 -4.91
CA THR A 211 -14.48 -18.22 -5.55
C THR A 211 -14.33 -19.38 -4.56
N SER A 212 -13.90 -19.12 -3.33
CA SER A 212 -13.77 -20.15 -2.30
C SER A 212 -15.13 -20.52 -1.70
N LEU A 213 -16.00 -19.52 -1.51
CA LEU A 213 -17.36 -19.68 -1.01
C LEU A 213 -18.38 -19.97 -2.12
N GLN A 214 -18.00 -19.72 -3.38
CA GLN A 214 -18.88 -19.79 -4.56
C GLN A 214 -20.11 -18.89 -4.43
N GLU A 215 -19.93 -17.71 -3.84
CA GLU A 215 -21.02 -16.76 -3.60
C GLU A 215 -20.59 -15.29 -3.82
N TYR A 216 -21.58 -14.42 -3.93
CA TYR A 216 -21.33 -12.98 -3.95
C TYR A 216 -21.35 -12.45 -2.53
N ILE A 217 -20.26 -11.81 -2.14
CA ILE A 217 -20.14 -11.09 -0.87
C ILE A 217 -20.23 -9.59 -1.13
N ALA A 218 -20.84 -8.86 -0.19
CA ALA A 218 -20.84 -7.40 -0.20
C ALA A 218 -19.54 -6.89 0.42
N VAL A 219 -18.84 -6.02 -0.28
CA VAL A 219 -17.67 -5.29 0.20
C VAL A 219 -18.15 -3.96 0.78
N VAL A 220 -17.91 -3.75 2.06
CA VAL A 220 -18.35 -2.55 2.78
C VAL A 220 -17.17 -1.92 3.53
N PRO A 221 -17.25 -0.62 3.88
CA PRO A 221 -16.24 0.05 4.69
C PRO A 221 -15.92 -0.68 6.00
N GLU A 222 -14.63 -0.77 6.30
CA GLU A 222 -14.08 -1.32 7.55
C GLU A 222 -13.71 -0.22 8.56
N THR A 223 -13.63 1.03 8.11
CA THR A 223 -13.25 2.19 8.93
C THR A 223 -14.18 3.36 8.58
N PRO A 224 -14.24 4.42 9.41
CA PRO A 224 -14.64 5.74 8.93
C PRO A 224 -13.86 6.09 7.66
N MET A 225 -14.55 6.65 6.66
CA MET A 225 -13.94 7.02 5.39
C MET A 225 -13.41 8.47 5.44
N VAL A 226 -12.66 8.89 4.42
CA VAL A 226 -11.93 10.18 4.40
C VAL A 226 -12.78 11.37 4.86
N TYR A 227 -14.02 11.49 4.37
CA TYR A 227 -14.89 12.61 4.74
C TYR A 227 -15.56 12.44 6.10
N ASP A 228 -15.77 11.20 6.57
CA ASP A 228 -16.20 10.95 7.94
C ASP A 228 -15.12 11.41 8.92
N ILE A 229 -13.86 11.09 8.62
CA ILE A 229 -12.68 11.49 9.41
C ILE A 229 -12.56 13.02 9.42
N GLU A 230 -12.71 13.68 8.27
CA GLU A 230 -12.69 15.15 8.19
C GLU A 230 -13.78 15.79 9.09
N ALA A 231 -15.02 15.29 8.98
CA ALA A 231 -16.16 15.83 9.71
C ALA A 231 -16.05 15.59 11.22
N ILE A 232 -15.64 14.39 11.64
CA ILE A 232 -15.51 14.06 13.07
C ILE A 232 -14.36 14.84 13.71
N GLN A 233 -13.24 15.03 13.00
CA GLN A 233 -12.13 15.87 13.46
C GLN A 233 -12.51 17.34 13.53
N TYR A 234 -13.39 17.83 12.65
CA TYR A 234 -13.93 19.17 12.76
C TYR A 234 -14.80 19.35 14.02
N LEU A 235 -15.61 18.35 14.35
CA LEU A 235 -16.45 18.39 15.55
C LEU A 235 -15.61 18.27 16.84
N TYR A 236 -14.61 17.39 16.88
CA TYR A 236 -13.98 16.99 18.14
C TYR A 236 -12.48 17.20 18.23
N GLY A 237 -11.84 17.66 17.15
CA GLY A 237 -10.40 17.80 17.05
C GLY A 237 -9.71 16.50 16.66
N THR A 238 -8.52 16.64 16.09
CA THR A 238 -7.71 15.56 15.53
C THR A 238 -6.95 14.78 16.62
N ASN A 239 -6.93 13.44 16.53
CA ASN A 239 -6.10 12.61 17.40
C ASN A 239 -4.66 12.45 16.87
N ASN A 240 -3.76 13.32 17.32
CA ASN A 240 -2.35 13.29 16.95
C ASN A 240 -1.48 12.30 17.77
N ASN A 241 -2.10 11.35 18.48
CA ASN A 241 -1.38 10.33 19.24
C ASN A 241 -1.58 8.91 18.68
N TYR A 242 -2.36 8.78 17.60
CA TYR A 242 -2.61 7.50 16.97
C TYR A 242 -1.59 7.24 15.88
N ARG A 243 -0.82 6.14 16.03
CA ARG A 243 0.28 5.77 15.12
C ARG A 243 1.21 6.95 14.87
N THR A 244 2.07 7.25 15.83
CA THR A 244 3.05 8.37 15.74
C THR A 244 4.45 7.90 15.35
N GLY A 245 4.58 6.64 14.95
CA GLY A 245 5.83 6.04 14.55
C GLY A 245 5.64 5.30 13.23
N ASN A 246 6.75 4.90 12.63
CA ASN A 246 6.77 4.30 11.31
C ASN A 246 5.84 3.09 11.19
N THR A 247 4.91 3.16 10.26
CA THR A 247 3.88 2.16 10.01
C THR A 247 3.96 1.66 8.57
N THR A 248 3.99 0.34 8.40
CA THR A 248 3.84 -0.29 7.08
C THR A 248 2.42 -0.83 6.95
N TYR A 249 1.69 -0.32 5.97
CA TYR A 249 0.34 -0.71 5.60
C TYR A 249 0.41 -1.78 4.51
N THR A 250 0.03 -3.01 4.83
CA THR A 250 -0.06 -4.13 3.90
C THR A 250 -1.51 -4.55 3.68
N PHE A 251 -1.79 -5.12 2.51
CA PHE A 251 -3.13 -5.52 2.10
C PHE A 251 -3.12 -6.94 1.54
N ASP A 252 -4.24 -7.66 1.68
CA ASP A 252 -4.37 -9.01 1.14
C ASP A 252 -5.06 -8.96 -0.23
N PRO A 253 -4.39 -9.40 -1.33
CA PRO A 253 -4.98 -9.43 -2.66
C PRO A 253 -6.14 -10.42 -2.80
N ALA A 254 -6.39 -11.28 -1.81
CA ALA A 254 -7.55 -12.17 -1.76
C ALA A 254 -8.74 -11.60 -0.97
N THR A 255 -8.53 -10.56 -0.16
CA THR A 255 -9.57 -10.01 0.74
C THR A 255 -9.93 -8.58 0.31
N PRO A 256 -11.07 -8.37 -0.40
CA PRO A 256 -11.50 -7.04 -0.83
C PRO A 256 -11.93 -6.18 0.36
N PHE A 257 -11.77 -4.86 0.27
CA PHE A 257 -12.03 -3.94 1.38
C PHE A 257 -12.42 -2.53 0.90
N TYR A 258 -12.93 -1.72 1.83
CA TYR A 258 -12.91 -0.25 1.75
C TYR A 258 -12.34 0.29 3.07
N LYS A 259 -11.26 1.08 3.02
CA LYS A 259 -10.54 1.60 4.21
C LYS A 259 -10.05 3.02 3.98
N SER A 260 -9.86 3.75 5.07
CA SER A 260 -9.10 5.01 5.06
C SER A 260 -7.98 4.97 6.09
N ILE A 261 -6.83 5.55 5.73
CA ILE A 261 -5.68 5.68 6.61
C ILE A 261 -5.79 6.98 7.39
N TRP A 262 -5.76 6.87 8.72
CA TRP A 262 -5.40 7.94 9.64
C TRP A 262 -4.10 7.56 10.33
N ASP A 263 -3.09 8.41 10.15
CA ASP A 263 -1.76 8.26 10.73
C ASP A 263 -1.27 9.65 11.13
N SER A 264 -0.75 9.80 12.34
CA SER A 264 -0.39 11.12 12.88
C SER A 264 1.11 11.39 12.91
N GLY A 265 1.92 10.45 12.42
CA GLY A 265 3.29 10.72 12.04
C GLY A 265 4.17 9.49 12.07
N GLY A 266 5.38 9.66 11.56
CA GLY A 266 6.29 8.56 11.33
C GLY A 266 6.95 8.75 9.98
N THR A 267 7.52 7.67 9.48
CA THR A 267 7.81 7.50 8.06
C THR A 267 7.09 6.25 7.64
N ASP A 268 6.02 6.42 6.88
CA ASP A 268 4.99 5.42 6.70
C ASP A 268 5.00 4.91 5.26
N THR A 269 4.62 3.64 5.11
CA THR A 269 4.74 2.91 3.83
C THR A 269 3.41 2.28 3.46
N ILE A 270 2.95 2.52 2.22
CA ILE A 270 1.99 1.64 1.55
C ILE A 270 2.79 0.54 0.86
N ASP A 271 2.58 -0.70 1.27
CA ASP A 271 3.26 -1.86 0.68
C ASP A 271 2.25 -2.78 0.00
N ILE A 272 2.30 -2.76 -1.33
CA ILE A 272 1.49 -3.60 -2.21
C ILE A 272 2.37 -4.58 -3.00
N SER A 273 3.57 -4.88 -2.53
CA SER A 273 4.53 -5.79 -3.20
C SER A 273 3.99 -7.20 -3.45
N ASN A 274 2.91 -7.59 -2.77
CA ASN A 274 2.21 -8.85 -2.97
C ASN A 274 1.08 -8.81 -4.03
N PHE A 275 0.78 -7.65 -4.62
CA PHE A 275 -0.18 -7.52 -5.71
C PHE A 275 0.47 -7.85 -7.05
N SER A 276 -0.30 -8.48 -7.92
CA SER A 276 0.08 -8.80 -9.31
C SER A 276 -0.82 -8.15 -10.35
N THR A 277 -1.67 -7.23 -9.91
CA THR A 277 -2.62 -6.46 -10.71
C THR A 277 -2.13 -5.02 -10.78
N ASP A 278 -2.46 -4.36 -11.88
CA ASP A 278 -2.17 -2.93 -12.07
C ASP A 278 -2.91 -2.11 -11.01
N CYS A 279 -2.17 -1.51 -10.07
CA CYS A 279 -2.68 -0.68 -9.00
C CYS A 279 -2.44 0.81 -9.29
N THR A 280 -3.22 1.67 -8.66
CA THR A 280 -3.01 3.13 -8.67
C THR A 280 -2.90 3.63 -7.25
N ILE A 281 -1.74 4.15 -6.87
CA ILE A 281 -1.45 4.69 -5.55
C ILE A 281 -1.29 6.22 -5.65
N ASP A 282 -2.08 6.95 -4.87
CA ASP A 282 -1.96 8.42 -4.73
C ASP A 282 -1.78 8.76 -3.24
N LEU A 283 -0.58 9.24 -2.89
CA LEU A 283 -0.21 9.62 -1.52
C LEU A 283 -0.74 11.00 -1.10
N THR A 284 -1.55 11.66 -1.93
CA THR A 284 -2.08 12.98 -1.62
C THR A 284 -3.06 12.91 -0.43
N PRO A 285 -2.95 13.78 0.58
CA PRO A 285 -3.95 13.81 1.65
C PRO A 285 -5.35 14.08 1.08
N GLY A 286 -6.33 13.25 1.45
CA GLY A 286 -7.71 13.34 0.94
C GLY A 286 -7.95 12.60 -0.38
N SER A 287 -6.94 11.97 -0.99
CA SER A 287 -7.12 11.17 -2.21
C SER A 287 -7.49 9.72 -1.92
N TYR A 288 -7.83 9.02 -3.00
CA TYR A 288 -8.14 7.61 -3.02
C TYR A 288 -7.24 6.89 -4.00
N SER A 289 -6.77 5.73 -3.58
CA SER A 289 -6.02 4.78 -4.37
C SER A 289 -6.93 3.62 -4.80
N THR A 290 -6.54 2.96 -5.89
CA THR A 290 -7.17 1.75 -6.42
C THR A 290 -6.18 0.60 -6.30
N LEU A 291 -6.41 -0.28 -5.33
CA LEU A 291 -5.74 -1.58 -5.28
C LEU A 291 -6.64 -2.55 -6.01
N HIS A 292 -6.23 -2.94 -7.22
CA HIS A 292 -7.11 -3.62 -8.17
C HIS A 292 -7.30 -5.10 -7.84
N TYR A 293 -8.56 -5.55 -7.76
CA TYR A 293 -8.94 -6.94 -7.54
C TYR A 293 -9.55 -7.56 -8.80
N ILE A 294 -9.10 -8.75 -9.17
CA ILE A 294 -9.71 -9.51 -10.26
C ILE A 294 -10.99 -10.16 -9.76
N ASN A 295 -12.12 -9.67 -10.26
CA ASN A 295 -13.43 -10.23 -9.95
C ASN A 295 -13.95 -11.09 -11.12
N THR A 296 -14.24 -12.36 -10.83
CA THR A 296 -14.69 -13.34 -11.84
C THR A 296 -16.21 -13.48 -11.92
N GLY A 297 -16.94 -12.65 -11.17
CA GLY A 297 -18.39 -12.58 -11.19
C GLY A 297 -18.96 -12.11 -12.52
N THR A 298 -20.29 -12.14 -12.63
CA THR A 298 -21.04 -11.77 -13.85
C THR A 298 -22.03 -10.64 -13.65
N ARG A 299 -22.01 -10.01 -12.47
CA ARG A 299 -22.86 -8.85 -12.18
C ARG A 299 -22.37 -7.61 -12.93
N SER A 300 -23.21 -6.59 -13.03
CA SER A 300 -22.86 -5.30 -13.65
C SER A 300 -22.22 -4.31 -12.67
N ASP A 301 -22.34 -4.56 -11.37
CA ASP A 301 -21.89 -3.72 -10.24
C ASP A 301 -20.75 -4.38 -9.47
N LEU A 302 -19.86 -5.06 -10.17
CA LEU A 302 -18.75 -5.79 -9.57
C LEU A 302 -17.73 -4.84 -8.96
N TYR A 303 -17.33 -5.17 -7.74
CA TYR A 303 -16.17 -4.62 -7.06
C TYR A 303 -14.90 -4.99 -7.83
N ASP A 304 -14.08 -4.00 -8.17
CA ASP A 304 -12.75 -4.15 -8.78
C ASP A 304 -11.65 -3.48 -7.95
N GLY A 305 -11.98 -2.91 -6.78
CA GLY A 305 -11.03 -2.15 -5.97
C GLY A 305 -10.89 -0.68 -6.33
N SER A 306 -11.71 -0.15 -7.23
CA SER A 306 -11.74 1.28 -7.52
C SER A 306 -11.99 2.11 -6.27
N ASN A 307 -11.08 3.04 -5.98
CA ASN A 307 -11.14 3.95 -4.82
C ASN A 307 -11.35 3.23 -3.48
N ASN A 308 -10.63 2.13 -3.27
CA ASN A 308 -10.79 1.31 -2.07
C ASN A 308 -9.94 1.72 -0.87
N LEU A 309 -8.87 2.49 -1.10
CA LEU A 309 -7.96 2.95 -0.06
C LEU A 309 -7.90 4.48 -0.05
N GLY A 310 -8.54 5.10 0.94
CA GLY A 310 -8.47 6.54 1.18
C GLY A 310 -7.31 6.94 2.09
N ILE A 311 -6.79 8.15 1.93
CA ILE A 311 -5.89 8.79 2.88
C ILE A 311 -6.61 9.97 3.49
N ALA A 312 -6.75 10.02 4.81
CA ALA A 312 -7.44 11.13 5.47
C ALA A 312 -6.71 12.47 5.25
N PHE A 313 -7.45 13.58 5.30
CA PHE A 313 -6.83 14.90 5.24
C PHE A 313 -5.84 15.10 6.39
N GLY A 314 -4.72 15.77 6.10
CA GLY A 314 -3.67 16.04 7.09
C GLY A 314 -2.71 14.88 7.37
N VAL A 315 -2.95 13.69 6.81
CA VAL A 315 -2.01 12.56 6.85
C VAL A 315 -0.93 12.76 5.80
N THR A 316 0.33 12.55 6.16
CA THR A 316 1.45 12.46 5.21
C THR A 316 1.95 11.02 5.22
N LEU A 317 2.06 10.41 4.04
CA LEU A 317 2.72 9.12 3.85
C LEU A 317 3.93 9.34 2.95
N GLU A 318 5.03 8.65 3.24
CA GLU A 318 6.32 8.94 2.63
C GLU A 318 6.73 7.90 1.59
N MET A 319 6.31 6.65 1.74
CA MET A 319 6.86 5.53 0.98
C MET A 319 5.80 4.67 0.29
N VAL A 320 6.13 4.16 -0.89
CA VAL A 320 5.36 3.13 -1.61
C VAL A 320 6.29 2.02 -2.08
N ASN A 321 5.94 0.78 -1.78
CA ASN A 321 6.48 -0.40 -2.46
C ASN A 321 5.38 -0.93 -3.41
N GLY A 322 5.58 -0.75 -4.71
CA GLY A 322 4.70 -1.26 -5.76
C GLY A 322 4.79 -2.78 -5.93
N GLY A 323 3.88 -3.30 -6.73
CA GLY A 323 3.63 -4.72 -6.95
C GLY A 323 4.41 -5.29 -8.14
N SER A 324 3.80 -6.30 -8.76
CA SER A 324 4.28 -6.89 -10.03
C SER A 324 3.38 -6.56 -11.23
N GLY A 325 2.38 -5.71 -11.03
CA GLY A 325 1.51 -5.16 -12.07
C GLY A 325 2.14 -3.92 -12.73
N ASN A 326 1.48 -3.35 -13.73
CA ASN A 326 1.89 -2.05 -14.28
C ASN A 326 1.26 -0.94 -13.43
N ASP A 327 1.96 -0.53 -12.39
CA ASP A 327 1.42 0.35 -11.36
C ASP A 327 1.54 1.82 -11.74
N THR A 328 0.60 2.63 -11.25
CA THR A 328 0.68 4.09 -11.29
C THR A 328 0.85 4.62 -9.88
N ILE A 329 1.98 5.24 -9.59
CA ILE A 329 2.33 5.73 -8.26
C ILE A 329 2.51 7.24 -8.32
N LYS A 330 1.83 7.96 -7.43
CA LYS A 330 1.93 9.40 -7.28
C LYS A 330 2.24 9.74 -5.81
N GLY A 331 3.37 10.40 -5.60
CA GLY A 331 3.73 10.97 -4.31
C GLY A 331 2.93 12.23 -3.97
N ASN A 332 3.39 12.97 -2.97
CA ASN A 332 2.70 14.13 -2.43
C ASN A 332 3.56 15.39 -2.46
N ARG A 333 3.63 16.13 -1.35
CA ARG A 333 4.40 17.37 -1.23
C ARG A 333 5.64 17.22 -0.34
N ALA A 334 5.77 16.07 0.33
CA ALA A 334 6.91 15.72 1.14
C ALA A 334 7.93 14.95 0.27
N GLY A 335 9.17 14.82 0.76
CA GLY A 335 10.14 13.95 0.09
C GLY A 335 9.71 12.49 0.22
N ASN A 336 9.42 11.86 -0.91
CA ASN A 336 8.90 10.51 -1.01
C ASN A 336 9.98 9.49 -1.40
N SER A 337 9.74 8.21 -1.08
CA SER A 337 10.51 7.09 -1.63
C SER A 337 9.56 6.11 -2.32
N LEU A 338 9.57 6.13 -3.65
CA LEU A 338 8.58 5.47 -4.49
C LEU A 338 9.27 4.39 -5.34
N TYR A 339 8.89 3.14 -5.11
CA TYR A 339 9.43 1.97 -5.81
C TYR A 339 8.30 1.36 -6.65
N GLY A 340 8.46 1.29 -7.98
CA GLY A 340 7.49 0.72 -8.91
C GLY A 340 7.34 -0.79 -8.74
N GLY A 341 8.47 -1.49 -8.64
CA GLY A 341 8.49 -2.93 -8.40
C GLY A 341 8.82 -3.69 -9.67
N SER A 342 7.99 -4.64 -10.07
CA SER A 342 8.07 -5.25 -11.40
C SER A 342 6.88 -4.82 -12.23
N GLY A 343 7.02 -4.76 -13.55
CA GLY A 343 5.96 -4.27 -14.43
C GLY A 343 6.40 -3.01 -15.15
N ASN A 344 5.52 -2.41 -15.95
CA ASN A 344 5.81 -1.14 -16.62
C ASN A 344 5.16 -0.01 -15.84
N ASP A 345 5.88 0.53 -14.88
CA ASP A 345 5.33 1.44 -13.89
C ASP A 345 5.36 2.90 -14.34
N THR A 346 4.42 3.70 -13.85
CA THR A 346 4.41 5.15 -14.03
C THR A 346 4.48 5.82 -12.67
N VAL A 347 5.58 6.51 -12.40
CA VAL A 347 5.87 7.12 -11.09
C VAL A 347 5.97 8.63 -11.23
N THR A 348 5.24 9.35 -10.37
CA THR A 348 5.31 10.82 -10.22
C THR A 348 5.72 11.13 -8.79
N GLY A 349 6.87 11.77 -8.58
CA GLY A 349 7.32 12.18 -7.25
C GLY A 349 6.39 13.20 -6.60
N GLY A 350 6.07 14.26 -7.35
CA GLY A 350 5.31 15.39 -6.82
C GLY A 350 6.27 16.46 -6.33
N ALA A 351 5.84 17.29 -5.37
CA ALA A 351 6.76 18.27 -4.79
C ALA A 351 7.57 17.63 -3.66
N GLY A 352 8.78 18.09 -3.45
CA GLY A 352 9.69 17.46 -2.48
C GLY A 352 10.98 17.07 -3.18
N ASP A 353 11.95 16.56 -2.42
CA ASP A 353 13.12 15.93 -3.02
C ASP A 353 12.92 14.42 -2.88
N ASP A 354 12.62 13.75 -3.99
CA ASP A 354 12.15 12.37 -3.96
C ASP A 354 13.24 11.35 -4.32
N ILE A 355 13.01 10.11 -3.91
CA ILE A 355 13.74 8.93 -4.39
C ILE A 355 12.76 8.11 -5.21
N LEU A 356 13.00 8.05 -6.52
CA LEU A 356 12.18 7.31 -7.46
C LEU A 356 12.98 6.12 -7.98
N ASN A 357 12.37 4.94 -7.95
CA ASN A 357 12.92 3.73 -8.56
C ASN A 357 11.82 3.02 -9.37
N GLY A 358 12.00 2.85 -10.68
CA GLY A 358 11.01 2.14 -11.50
C GLY A 358 11.02 0.65 -11.18
N GLY A 359 12.20 0.04 -11.23
CA GLY A 359 12.39 -1.35 -10.82
C GLY A 359 12.63 -2.23 -12.03
N ASP A 360 11.86 -3.31 -12.19
CA ASP A 360 11.96 -4.28 -13.28
C ASP A 360 10.88 -4.02 -14.35
N GLY A 361 11.27 -3.60 -15.55
CA GLY A 361 10.34 -3.48 -16.67
C GLY A 361 10.68 -2.29 -17.57
N THR A 362 9.66 -1.65 -18.15
CA THR A 362 9.81 -0.40 -18.90
C THR A 362 9.01 0.70 -18.19
N ASP A 363 9.70 1.44 -17.36
CA ASP A 363 9.16 2.36 -16.39
C ASP A 363 9.22 3.81 -16.88
N LYS A 364 8.38 4.64 -16.27
CA LYS A 364 8.25 6.05 -16.62
C LYS A 364 8.21 6.95 -15.40
N ALA A 365 9.20 7.84 -15.29
CA ALA A 365 9.17 8.95 -14.36
C ALA A 365 8.46 10.15 -15.01
N VAL A 366 7.48 10.74 -14.31
CA VAL A 366 6.66 11.85 -14.81
C VAL A 366 6.93 13.13 -14.04
N TYR A 367 7.16 14.20 -14.78
CA TYR A 367 7.40 15.56 -14.32
C TYR A 367 6.35 16.51 -14.89
N SER A 368 5.91 17.47 -14.07
CA SER A 368 4.77 18.33 -14.39
C SER A 368 5.12 19.55 -15.26
N GLY A 369 6.41 19.84 -15.44
CA GLY A 369 6.94 20.96 -16.21
C GLY A 369 7.50 20.62 -17.58
N ASN A 370 7.87 21.66 -18.33
CA ASN A 370 8.54 21.49 -19.62
C ASN A 370 10.00 21.08 -19.41
N PHE A 371 10.58 20.31 -20.34
CA PHE A 371 11.96 19.82 -20.24
C PHE A 371 13.00 20.92 -19.99
N SER A 372 12.81 22.11 -20.57
CA SER A 372 13.71 23.26 -20.37
C SER A 372 13.77 23.78 -18.92
N ASP A 373 12.75 23.46 -18.12
CA ASP A 373 12.65 23.91 -16.73
C ASP A 373 13.54 23.08 -15.80
N TYR A 374 14.12 21.97 -16.27
CA TYR A 374 14.89 21.06 -15.43
C TYR A 374 16.39 21.15 -15.70
N SER A 375 17.18 20.85 -14.68
CA SER A 375 18.59 20.47 -14.82
C SER A 375 18.74 18.99 -14.51
N ILE A 376 19.39 18.26 -15.40
CA ILE A 376 19.55 16.80 -15.30
C ILE A 376 21.04 16.48 -15.28
N SER A 377 21.46 15.66 -14.32
CA SER A 377 22.78 15.06 -14.25
C SER A 377 22.67 13.57 -13.97
N TYR A 378 23.66 12.79 -14.40
CA TYR A 378 23.71 11.35 -14.17
C TYR A 378 25.00 10.95 -13.45
N ASP A 379 24.89 10.07 -12.46
CA ASP A 379 26.00 9.45 -11.75
C ASP A 379 26.08 7.95 -12.10
N GLY A 380 27.00 7.59 -12.99
CA GLY A 380 27.20 6.20 -13.41
C GLY A 380 27.83 5.28 -12.36
N ALA A 381 28.27 5.81 -11.20
CA ALA A 381 28.72 4.96 -10.10
C ALA A 381 27.54 4.37 -9.30
N THR A 382 26.41 5.08 -9.26
CA THR A 382 25.20 4.65 -8.55
C THR A 382 24.03 4.37 -9.49
N ASP A 383 24.23 4.52 -10.79
CA ASP A 383 23.21 4.41 -11.82
C ASP A 383 21.98 5.26 -11.51
N THR A 384 22.20 6.55 -11.27
CA THR A 384 21.17 7.46 -10.77
C THR A 384 21.21 8.80 -11.49
N TYR A 385 20.05 9.24 -11.95
CA TYR A 385 19.82 10.61 -12.37
C TYR A 385 19.51 11.50 -11.17
N THR A 386 20.00 12.73 -11.21
CA THR A 386 19.47 13.83 -10.41
C THR A 386 18.73 14.77 -11.36
N ILE A 387 17.42 14.90 -11.17
CA ILE A 387 16.54 15.75 -11.98
C ILE A 387 16.01 16.85 -11.06
N THR A 388 16.48 18.06 -11.27
CA THR A 388 16.11 19.22 -10.44
C THR A 388 15.26 20.20 -11.24
N ASP A 389 14.07 20.47 -10.74
CA ASP A 389 13.21 21.53 -11.21
C ASP A 389 13.77 22.91 -10.82
N LYS A 390 13.82 23.85 -11.77
CA LYS A 390 14.21 25.25 -11.51
C LYS A 390 13.06 26.06 -10.92
N SER A 391 11.84 25.54 -10.94
CA SER A 391 10.65 26.15 -10.35
C SER A 391 10.46 25.66 -8.92
N ALA A 392 10.24 26.58 -7.98
CA ALA A 392 9.94 26.22 -6.60
C ALA A 392 8.58 25.51 -6.46
N ASP A 393 8.50 24.57 -5.52
CA ASP A 393 7.27 23.91 -5.05
C ASP A 393 6.48 23.11 -6.11
N ARG A 394 7.11 22.80 -7.25
CA ARG A 394 6.52 21.97 -8.31
C ARG A 394 7.01 20.52 -8.21
N ASP A 395 8.19 20.21 -8.75
CA ASP A 395 8.73 18.84 -8.72
C ASP A 395 10.03 18.68 -7.91
N GLY A 396 10.55 19.77 -7.30
CA GLY A 396 11.75 19.73 -6.46
C GLY A 396 13.00 19.10 -7.10
N SER A 397 13.79 18.34 -6.33
CA SER A 397 15.05 17.73 -6.78
C SER A 397 15.12 16.23 -6.50
N ASP A 398 14.90 15.43 -7.54
CA ASP A 398 14.71 14.00 -7.40
C ASP A 398 15.96 13.19 -7.72
N ARG A 399 16.11 12.06 -7.02
CA ARG A 399 17.06 10.99 -7.30
C ARG A 399 16.32 9.84 -7.98
N VAL A 400 16.69 9.53 -9.21
CA VAL A 400 15.89 8.67 -10.08
C VAL A 400 16.74 7.55 -10.68
N SER A 401 16.31 6.30 -10.53
CA SER A 401 17.01 5.12 -11.07
C SER A 401 16.03 4.08 -11.60
N GLY A 402 16.49 3.20 -12.50
CA GLY A 402 15.67 2.15 -13.08
C GLY A 402 14.45 2.70 -13.83
N PHE A 403 14.63 3.74 -14.65
CA PHE A 403 13.57 4.30 -15.50
C PHE A 403 14.06 4.44 -16.93
N GLU A 404 13.31 3.86 -17.86
CA GLU A 404 13.58 3.88 -19.30
C GLU A 404 13.07 5.18 -19.94
N GLN A 405 12.08 5.84 -19.31
CA GLN A 405 11.41 7.04 -19.86
C GLN A 405 11.24 8.15 -18.82
N PHE A 406 11.54 9.38 -19.25
CA PHE A 406 11.27 10.61 -18.51
C PHE A 406 10.24 11.45 -19.28
N GLN A 407 9.02 11.53 -18.76
CA GLN A 407 7.94 12.32 -19.34
C GLN A 407 7.89 13.70 -18.70
N PHE A 408 8.07 14.72 -19.52
CA PHE A 408 7.86 16.13 -19.21
C PHE A 408 6.58 16.62 -19.90
N ALA A 409 6.09 17.79 -19.53
CA ALA A 409 4.86 18.36 -20.08
C ALA A 409 4.91 18.59 -21.61
N ASP A 410 6.09 18.82 -22.19
CA ASP A 410 6.29 19.12 -23.62
C ASP A 410 7.07 18.04 -24.38
N ALA A 411 7.59 17.02 -23.71
CA ALA A 411 8.43 15.99 -24.33
C ALA A 411 8.49 14.71 -23.50
N VAL A 412 8.66 13.58 -24.19
CA VAL A 412 9.15 12.34 -23.57
C VAL A 412 10.60 12.13 -24.00
N LYS A 413 11.48 11.85 -23.04
CA LYS A 413 12.89 11.52 -23.26
C LYS A 413 13.10 10.06 -22.88
N ALA A 414 13.72 9.29 -23.76
CA ALA A 414 14.20 7.96 -23.42
C ALA A 414 15.57 8.08 -22.75
N ASP A 415 15.95 7.06 -21.98
CA ASP A 415 17.35 6.86 -21.65
C ASP A 415 18.15 6.60 -22.94
N ILE A 416 19.31 7.26 -23.04
CA ILE A 416 20.25 7.16 -24.16
C ILE A 416 21.67 6.81 -23.68
N LEU A 417 21.84 6.58 -22.38
CA LEU A 417 23.11 6.15 -21.81
C LEU A 417 23.37 4.71 -22.23
N VAL A 418 24.64 4.39 -22.44
CA VAL A 418 25.05 3.07 -22.90
C VAL A 418 25.71 2.32 -21.75
N PRO A 419 25.46 1.02 -21.59
CA PRO A 419 26.11 0.21 -20.57
C PRO A 419 27.61 0.14 -20.82
N THR A 420 28.43 0.39 -19.80
CA THR A 420 29.90 0.32 -19.90
C THR A 420 30.42 -0.91 -19.14
N VAL A 421 31.47 -1.56 -19.64
CA VAL A 421 32.07 -2.69 -18.91
C VAL A 421 32.87 -2.19 -17.72
N THR A 422 32.53 -2.66 -16.52
CA THR A 422 33.22 -2.32 -15.27
C THR A 422 34.22 -3.41 -14.86
N GLN A 423 33.99 -4.67 -15.24
CA GLN A 423 34.88 -5.78 -14.90
C GLN A 423 34.81 -6.92 -15.93
N PHE A 424 35.97 -7.47 -16.28
CA PHE A 424 36.12 -8.76 -16.96
C PHE A 424 36.68 -9.82 -16.00
N SER A 425 36.14 -11.04 -16.08
CA SER A 425 36.68 -12.24 -15.43
C SER A 425 36.69 -13.41 -16.42
N PRO A 426 37.86 -13.92 -16.85
CA PRO A 426 39.20 -13.45 -16.52
C PRO A 426 39.45 -11.97 -16.84
N ALA A 427 40.46 -11.32 -16.26
CA ALA A 427 40.76 -9.92 -16.60
C ALA A 427 41.18 -9.79 -18.09
N ASP A 428 40.87 -8.67 -18.73
CA ASP A 428 41.26 -8.39 -20.12
C ASP A 428 42.78 -8.39 -20.28
N GLY A 429 43.28 -9.16 -21.26
CA GLY A 429 44.71 -9.42 -21.46
C GLY A 429 45.38 -10.28 -20.39
N ALA A 430 44.64 -10.98 -19.53
CA ALA A 430 45.23 -11.85 -18.50
C ALA A 430 46.12 -12.94 -19.14
N VAL A 431 47.31 -13.19 -18.60
CA VAL A 431 48.27 -14.18 -19.16
C VAL A 431 48.36 -15.49 -18.36
N ASN A 432 47.53 -15.64 -17.32
CA ASN A 432 47.52 -16.80 -16.43
C ASN A 432 46.13 -16.99 -15.78
N ALA A 433 45.09 -16.94 -16.61
CA ALA A 433 43.71 -17.15 -16.16
C ALA A 433 43.50 -18.60 -15.71
N GLY A 434 42.72 -18.82 -14.65
CA GLY A 434 42.35 -20.16 -14.19
C GLY A 434 41.63 -20.96 -15.29
N ASN A 435 41.80 -22.28 -15.30
CA ASN A 435 41.31 -23.17 -16.37
C ASN A 435 39.85 -23.64 -16.22
N TRP A 436 39.12 -23.18 -15.20
CA TRP A 436 37.90 -23.85 -14.74
C TRP A 436 36.67 -22.93 -14.55
N ASP A 437 36.80 -21.64 -14.85
CA ASP A 437 35.76 -20.65 -14.55
C ASP A 437 35.00 -20.21 -15.81
N ASP A 438 33.70 -19.97 -15.66
CA ASP A 438 32.88 -19.28 -16.65
C ASP A 438 33.47 -17.90 -16.95
N ILE A 439 33.30 -17.39 -18.18
CA ILE A 439 33.65 -15.99 -18.49
C ILE A 439 32.53 -15.11 -17.96
N VAL A 440 32.87 -14.15 -17.11
CA VAL A 440 31.91 -13.22 -16.52
C VAL A 440 32.31 -11.79 -16.85
N ILE A 441 31.36 -11.03 -17.37
CA ILE A 441 31.50 -9.60 -17.67
C ILE A 441 30.47 -8.84 -16.85
N THR A 442 30.91 -7.82 -16.12
CA THR A 442 30.05 -6.94 -15.33
C THR A 442 29.98 -5.57 -15.98
N PHE A 443 28.78 -5.00 -16.03
CA PHE A 443 28.48 -3.72 -16.65
C PHE A 443 28.18 -2.65 -15.58
N SER A 444 28.08 -1.39 -16.00
CA SER A 444 27.77 -0.23 -15.13
C SER A 444 26.31 -0.17 -14.71
N GLU A 445 25.44 -0.89 -15.40
CA GLU A 445 23.99 -0.88 -15.24
C GLU A 445 23.41 -2.25 -15.60
N VAL A 446 22.10 -2.42 -15.38
CA VAL A 446 21.39 -3.66 -15.74
C VAL A 446 21.40 -3.85 -17.25
N ILE A 447 21.71 -5.06 -17.70
CA ILE A 447 21.75 -5.40 -19.12
C ILE A 447 20.69 -6.44 -19.49
N GLN A 448 20.43 -6.58 -20.78
CA GLN A 448 19.62 -7.64 -21.34
C GLN A 448 20.26 -8.26 -22.58
N LYS A 449 19.72 -9.41 -22.97
CA LYS A 449 20.08 -10.10 -24.21
C LYS A 449 19.53 -9.31 -25.38
N GLY A 450 20.43 -8.87 -26.26
CA GLY A 450 20.04 -8.27 -27.53
C GLY A 450 19.96 -9.30 -28.65
N SER A 451 20.61 -9.00 -29.77
CA SER A 451 20.59 -9.82 -30.98
C SER A 451 21.99 -10.04 -31.56
N GLY A 452 22.15 -11.07 -32.40
CA GLY A 452 23.45 -11.46 -32.94
C GLY A 452 24.11 -12.55 -32.12
N THR A 453 25.44 -12.60 -32.17
CA THR A 453 26.23 -13.70 -31.62
C THR A 453 27.31 -13.24 -30.64
N VAL A 454 27.62 -14.12 -29.70
CA VAL A 454 28.83 -14.07 -28.86
C VAL A 454 29.65 -15.31 -29.19
N ALA A 455 30.95 -15.14 -29.45
CA ALA A 455 31.79 -16.23 -29.91
C ALA A 455 33.14 -16.27 -29.18
N ILE A 456 33.71 -17.47 -29.05
CA ILE A 456 35.02 -17.69 -28.46
C ILE A 456 35.96 -18.24 -29.54
N HIS A 457 37.08 -17.56 -29.75
CA HIS A 457 38.07 -17.84 -30.79
C HIS A 457 39.43 -18.20 -30.19
N LEU A 458 40.19 -19.04 -30.89
CA LEU A 458 41.58 -19.35 -30.55
C LEU A 458 42.56 -18.36 -31.21
N GLY A 459 43.47 -17.81 -30.40
CA GLY A 459 44.67 -17.08 -30.83
C GLY A 459 44.47 -15.66 -31.36
N SER A 460 43.30 -15.35 -31.94
CA SER A 460 42.92 -14.01 -32.40
C SER A 460 41.39 -13.86 -32.46
N ALA A 461 40.87 -12.64 -32.45
CA ALA A 461 39.44 -12.35 -32.61
C ALA A 461 38.81 -12.87 -33.92
N THR A 462 39.63 -13.16 -34.94
CA THR A 462 39.18 -13.78 -36.21
C THR A 462 39.71 -15.21 -36.37
N GLY A 463 40.19 -15.81 -35.29
CA GLY A 463 40.74 -17.16 -35.27
C GLY A 463 39.65 -18.23 -35.40
N SER A 464 40.05 -19.49 -35.43
CA SER A 464 39.11 -20.61 -35.38
C SER A 464 38.28 -20.54 -34.10
N LEU A 465 36.98 -20.79 -34.22
CA LEU A 465 36.10 -20.90 -33.08
C LEU A 465 36.52 -22.08 -32.18
N LEU A 466 36.47 -21.88 -30.86
CA LEU A 466 36.59 -22.95 -29.86
C LEU A 466 35.41 -23.92 -30.04
N GLU A 467 34.21 -23.35 -30.14
CA GLU A 467 32.94 -24.04 -30.35
C GLU A 467 31.98 -23.11 -31.12
N PRO A 468 30.84 -23.61 -31.64
CA PRO A 468 29.90 -22.78 -32.39
C PRO A 468 29.52 -21.51 -31.62
N ALA A 469 29.45 -20.37 -32.32
CA ALA A 469 29.04 -19.10 -31.72
C ALA A 469 27.65 -19.22 -31.08
N TYR A 470 27.47 -18.56 -29.94
CA TYR A 470 26.21 -18.54 -29.22
C TYR A 470 25.30 -17.49 -29.83
N ASP A 471 24.15 -17.90 -30.33
CA ASP A 471 23.05 -16.98 -30.64
C ASP A 471 22.54 -16.38 -29.32
N VAL A 472 22.61 -15.06 -29.19
CA VAL A 472 22.30 -14.39 -27.92
C VAL A 472 20.88 -14.67 -27.47
N SER A 473 19.93 -14.60 -28.41
CA SER A 473 18.51 -14.69 -28.14
C SER A 473 18.08 -16.08 -27.66
N THR A 474 18.81 -17.14 -28.04
CA THR A 474 18.39 -18.52 -27.82
C THR A 474 19.36 -19.37 -26.99
N SER A 475 20.63 -18.96 -26.85
CA SER A 475 21.63 -19.76 -26.16
C SER A 475 21.41 -19.81 -24.66
N THR A 476 21.43 -21.02 -24.09
CA THR A 476 21.44 -21.26 -22.63
C THR A 476 22.82 -21.09 -22.01
N ASN A 477 23.88 -21.06 -22.83
CA ASN A 477 25.26 -20.84 -22.39
C ASN A 477 25.53 -19.36 -22.03
N LEU A 478 24.62 -18.47 -22.42
CA LEU A 478 24.63 -17.06 -22.05
C LEU A 478 23.53 -16.83 -21.02
N THR A 479 23.90 -16.45 -19.80
CA THR A 479 22.97 -16.05 -18.76
C THR A 479 23.25 -14.61 -18.33
N ILE A 480 22.20 -13.84 -18.08
CA ILE A 480 22.30 -12.49 -17.54
C ILE A 480 21.60 -12.49 -16.19
N SER A 481 22.24 -11.85 -15.21
CA SER A 481 21.67 -11.55 -13.91
C SER A 481 22.02 -10.10 -13.59
N GLU A 482 21.02 -9.22 -13.60
CA GLU A 482 21.20 -7.77 -13.44
C GLU A 482 22.26 -7.22 -14.41
N SER A 483 23.39 -6.72 -13.89
CA SER A 483 24.51 -6.16 -14.66
C SER A 483 25.57 -7.20 -15.08
N ARG A 484 25.33 -8.50 -14.86
CA ARG A 484 26.35 -9.55 -15.07
C ARG A 484 25.96 -10.49 -16.20
N LEU A 485 26.79 -10.52 -17.24
CA LEU A 485 26.77 -11.56 -18.27
C LEU A 485 27.70 -12.71 -17.85
N THR A 486 27.17 -13.93 -17.82
CA THR A 486 27.95 -15.17 -17.67
C THR A 486 27.90 -15.96 -18.97
N ILE A 487 29.07 -16.29 -19.51
CA ILE A 487 29.28 -17.12 -20.69
C ILE A 487 29.88 -18.44 -20.20
N LYS A 488 29.14 -19.53 -20.38
CA LYS A 488 29.52 -20.86 -19.96
C LYS A 488 29.83 -21.74 -21.17
N PRO A 489 31.11 -21.93 -21.53
CA PRO A 489 31.47 -22.77 -22.67
C PRO A 489 31.13 -24.25 -22.43
N ASP A 490 30.79 -24.97 -23.50
CA ASP A 490 30.59 -26.42 -23.46
C ASP A 490 31.94 -27.17 -23.40
N LEU A 491 32.94 -26.66 -24.09
CA LEU A 491 34.30 -27.19 -24.12
C LEU A 491 35.18 -26.53 -23.06
N SER A 492 35.99 -27.35 -22.38
CA SER A 492 36.99 -26.84 -21.45
C SER A 492 38.11 -26.10 -22.17
N PHE A 493 38.58 -25.01 -21.58
CA PHE A 493 39.74 -24.30 -22.10
C PHE A 493 41.01 -25.14 -21.98
N ALA A 494 41.72 -25.32 -23.10
CA ALA A 494 43.08 -25.85 -23.10
C ALA A 494 44.03 -24.92 -22.34
N PHE A 495 45.04 -25.50 -21.68
CA PHE A 495 46.08 -24.75 -20.96
C PHE A 495 47.02 -23.97 -21.89
N SER A 496 47.69 -22.94 -21.37
CA SER A 496 48.64 -22.09 -22.09
C SER A 496 48.11 -21.60 -23.45
N THR A 497 46.80 -21.38 -23.56
CA THR A 497 46.12 -21.09 -24.81
C THR A 497 45.48 -19.72 -24.74
N HIS A 498 45.68 -18.94 -25.80
CA HIS A 498 45.13 -17.59 -25.92
C HIS A 498 43.74 -17.64 -26.55
N TYR A 499 42.75 -17.04 -25.89
CA TYR A 499 41.36 -16.98 -26.33
C TYR A 499 40.91 -15.54 -26.51
N PHE A 500 40.04 -15.33 -27.48
CA PHE A 500 39.32 -14.06 -27.70
C PHE A 500 37.84 -14.33 -27.63
N VAL A 501 37.11 -13.52 -26.87
CA VAL A 501 35.65 -13.46 -26.92
C VAL A 501 35.27 -12.28 -27.81
N THR A 502 34.37 -12.49 -28.74
CA THR A 502 33.87 -11.46 -29.65
C THR A 502 32.36 -11.29 -29.50
N PHE A 503 31.91 -10.07 -29.73
CA PHE A 503 30.54 -9.63 -29.54
C PHE A 503 30.06 -8.95 -30.82
N ASP A 504 28.95 -9.41 -31.38
CA ASP A 504 28.25 -8.64 -32.40
C ASP A 504 27.70 -7.33 -31.81
N THR A 505 27.60 -6.28 -32.62
CA THR A 505 26.95 -5.04 -32.20
C THR A 505 25.50 -5.31 -31.82
N GLY A 506 25.08 -4.84 -30.65
CA GLY A 506 23.74 -5.10 -30.12
C GLY A 506 23.55 -6.50 -29.54
N SER A 507 24.61 -7.29 -29.38
CA SER A 507 24.55 -8.58 -28.66
C SER A 507 24.18 -8.39 -27.20
N ILE A 508 24.71 -7.36 -26.56
CA ILE A 508 24.33 -6.95 -25.21
C ILE A 508 23.82 -5.52 -25.31
N THR A 509 22.72 -5.24 -24.64
CA THR A 509 22.17 -3.89 -24.50
C THR A 509 21.76 -3.64 -23.06
N ASP A 510 21.53 -2.39 -22.68
CA ASP A 510 20.67 -2.07 -21.53
C ASP A 510 19.20 -2.41 -21.87
N ARG A 511 18.29 -2.06 -20.96
CA ARG A 511 16.85 -2.33 -21.13
C ARG A 511 16.22 -1.52 -22.26
N GLU A 512 16.82 -0.40 -22.60
CA GLU A 512 16.42 0.57 -23.61
C GLU A 512 16.93 0.22 -25.01
N GLY A 513 17.84 -0.76 -25.09
CA GLY A 513 18.43 -1.23 -26.33
C GLY A 513 19.71 -0.48 -26.72
N ASN A 514 20.25 0.38 -25.85
CA ASN A 514 21.55 1.00 -26.07
C ASN A 514 22.65 -0.04 -25.84
N SER A 515 23.58 -0.12 -26.79
CA SER A 515 24.65 -1.13 -26.77
C SER A 515 25.91 -0.58 -26.12
N PRO A 516 26.71 -1.40 -25.42
CA PRO A 516 27.99 -0.96 -24.89
C PRO A 516 28.91 -0.40 -25.97
N ASP A 517 29.35 0.83 -25.78
CA ASP A 517 30.29 1.47 -26.70
C ASP A 517 31.65 0.76 -26.63
N GLY A 518 32.08 0.19 -27.76
CA GLY A 518 33.41 -0.37 -27.93
C GLY A 518 33.63 -1.82 -27.46
N LEU A 519 32.62 -2.49 -26.90
CA LEU A 519 32.72 -3.93 -26.59
C LEU A 519 32.60 -4.77 -27.86
N GLN A 520 33.72 -4.93 -28.59
CA GLN A 520 33.80 -5.77 -29.79
C GLN A 520 34.60 -7.05 -29.54
N SER A 521 35.61 -6.98 -28.68
CA SER A 521 36.46 -8.11 -28.33
C SER A 521 37.07 -7.96 -26.95
N TYR A 522 37.35 -9.09 -26.32
CA TYR A 522 38.02 -9.24 -25.03
C TYR A 522 38.94 -10.47 -25.10
N ASP A 523 40.11 -10.48 -24.47
CA ASP A 523 41.06 -11.61 -24.56
C ASP A 523 41.68 -12.05 -23.23
N PHE A 524 42.12 -13.31 -23.18
CA PHE A 524 42.86 -13.88 -22.06
C PHE A 524 43.63 -15.14 -22.47
N THR A 525 44.69 -15.45 -21.74
CA THR A 525 45.48 -16.67 -21.85
C THR A 525 45.29 -17.52 -20.60
N THR A 526 44.94 -18.78 -20.80
CA THR A 526 44.84 -19.77 -19.72
C THR A 526 46.20 -20.12 -19.13
N ALA A 527 46.18 -20.52 -17.86
CA ALA A 527 47.36 -20.84 -17.08
C ALA A 527 48.21 -21.97 -17.71
N ASP A 528 49.52 -21.90 -17.47
CA ASP A 528 50.44 -22.98 -17.79
C ASP A 528 50.42 -24.02 -16.67
N PRO A 529 50.12 -25.31 -16.94
CA PRO A 529 50.00 -26.31 -15.88
C PRO A 529 51.36 -26.73 -15.32
N TYR A 530 52.46 -26.20 -15.88
CA TYR A 530 53.84 -26.48 -15.49
C TYR A 530 54.59 -25.27 -14.91
N ILE A 531 53.97 -24.08 -14.84
CA ILE A 531 54.54 -22.94 -14.11
C ILE A 531 53.88 -22.84 -12.73
N ASP A 532 54.58 -23.38 -11.74
CA ASP A 532 54.38 -23.02 -10.33
C ASP A 532 54.81 -21.55 -10.15
N ASN A 533 53.85 -20.69 -9.82
CA ASN A 533 54.11 -19.29 -9.47
C ASN A 533 54.65 -19.16 -8.03
N SER A 534 55.58 -20.03 -7.63
CA SER A 534 56.42 -19.86 -6.44
C SER A 534 57.56 -18.87 -6.71
N GLY A 535 57.18 -17.67 -7.16
CA GLY A 535 58.01 -16.47 -7.06
C GLY A 535 58.07 -15.96 -5.61
N GLY A 536 58.40 -16.85 -4.67
CA GLY A 536 58.54 -16.59 -3.25
C GLY A 536 59.52 -17.60 -2.67
N SER A 537 60.73 -17.16 -2.39
CA SER A 537 61.83 -17.97 -1.90
C SER A 537 61.47 -18.80 -0.66
N GLY A 538 61.59 -20.14 -0.75
CA GLY A 538 61.98 -20.98 0.39
C GLY A 538 61.13 -22.23 0.66
N ALA A 539 61.75 -23.39 0.39
CA ALA A 539 61.55 -24.72 1.00
C ALA A 539 60.44 -25.66 0.47
N GLY A 540 60.85 -26.58 -0.41
CA GLY A 540 60.66 -28.03 -0.23
C GLY A 540 59.45 -28.70 -0.93
N PRO A 541 59.65 -29.76 -1.74
CA PRO A 541 58.59 -30.46 -2.45
C PRO A 541 57.95 -31.57 -1.61
N VAL A 542 56.65 -31.82 -1.77
CA VAL A 542 56.06 -33.14 -1.53
C VAL A 542 55.14 -33.50 -2.69
N LEU A 543 55.57 -34.49 -3.47
CA LEU A 543 54.85 -35.08 -4.59
C LEU A 543 54.03 -36.28 -4.08
N ALA A 544 52.76 -36.31 -4.52
CA ALA A 544 51.90 -37.46 -4.81
C ALA A 544 51.62 -38.55 -3.75
N GLY A 545 50.32 -38.85 -3.58
CA GLY A 545 49.86 -40.06 -2.89
C GLY A 545 48.36 -40.30 -3.05
N VAL A 546 48.03 -41.09 -4.07
CA VAL A 546 46.74 -41.72 -4.36
C VAL A 546 46.13 -42.45 -3.16
N GLY A 547 44.80 -42.56 -3.21
CA GLY A 547 43.93 -43.00 -2.12
C GLY A 547 44.05 -44.45 -1.65
N SER A 548 43.36 -44.74 -0.55
CA SER A 548 42.58 -45.96 -0.29
C SER A 548 41.87 -45.88 1.06
N ILE A 549 40.66 -46.40 1.03
CA ILE A 549 39.70 -46.75 2.10
C ILE A 549 40.35 -47.27 3.39
N ALA A 550 39.90 -46.76 4.54
CA ALA A 550 39.87 -47.52 5.79
C ALA A 550 38.67 -47.10 6.66
N ILE A 551 37.76 -48.06 6.81
CA ILE A 551 36.73 -48.14 7.86
C ILE A 551 37.44 -48.29 9.20
N LEU A 552 37.07 -47.53 10.24
CA LEU A 552 36.55 -48.05 11.52
C LEU A 552 36.22 -46.92 12.49
N ALA A 553 35.03 -47.05 13.08
CA ALA A 553 34.48 -46.26 14.16
C ALA A 553 35.15 -46.55 15.53
N TRP A 554 34.70 -45.78 16.55
CA TRP A 554 34.90 -45.85 18.01
C TRP A 554 36.08 -45.00 18.56
N VAL A 555 35.98 -44.18 19.62
CA VAL A 555 34.88 -43.85 20.55
C VAL A 555 35.29 -42.68 21.49
N ILE A 556 34.29 -41.90 21.95
CA ILE A 556 34.13 -41.15 23.24
C ILE A 556 35.28 -40.24 23.71
N LEU A 557 35.04 -38.91 23.69
CA LEU A 557 34.57 -38.11 24.84
C LEU A 557 33.90 -36.83 24.34
#